data_AF-A0A498J0U4-F1
#
_entry.id   AF-A0A498J0U4-F1
#
_cell.length_a   1.000
_cell.length_b   1.000
_cell.length_c   1.000
_cell.angle_alpha   90.00
_cell.angle_beta   90.00
_cell.angle_gamma   90.00
#
_symmetry.space_group_name_H-M   'P 1'
#
loop_
_entity.id
_entity.type
_entity.pdbx_description
1 polymer ?
#
loop_
_entity_poly.entity_id
_entity_poly.type
_entity_poly.pdbx_seq_one_letter_code
_entity_poly.pdbx_strand_id
1 'polypeptide(L)'
;MATNASGFFTAPTVPSQRRKIQPSIRIFGSGFPSPEGISKRVFCSSTFEGAEKHVGASASESRSPKLDHGHCYVFYVINRVPLPRATVSTGITFWLNGGLVSKGCKLIGCGSAVPSLKISNDDLAKVVDTNDEWISVRTGIRNRRVISGKESLTTLAVEAAHKALEMAQVDVDDVDLILVCTSTPDDIFGCAPKVQKALGCTRNPLAYDITAACSGFILGLVSAHCHIKAGGFKNVLVIGADALSRIVDWTDRGTCILFGDAAGAVLIQACDGEDDGLLSFDVHSDGEGYRHLNAALKENETDDVLGSNGSVLGFPPRRASYSCLQMNGKEVFRFAVRVVPQSIEYSLAKAGLPASSIDWLLLHQANQRILDAVSTRMQIPSEQVISNLANYGNTSAGSIPLALDEAVRSGKVKPGHTIAAAGFGAGLTWASTIFRWG
;
A
#
# COMPACT_ATOMS: atom_id res chain seq x y z
N MET A 1 25.29 -38.63 -33.97
CA MET A 1 25.78 -39.99 -33.66
C MET A 1 25.77 -40.17 -32.16
N ALA A 2 25.04 -41.17 -31.68
CA ALA A 2 25.08 -41.61 -30.29
C ALA A 2 26.32 -42.48 -30.05
N THR A 3 26.92 -42.41 -28.85
CA THR A 3 27.39 -43.60 -28.10
C THR A 3 27.80 -43.26 -26.67
N ASN A 4 27.41 -44.19 -25.79
CA ASN A 4 27.58 -44.30 -24.33
C ASN A 4 29.03 -44.37 -23.84
N ALA A 5 29.21 -44.10 -22.53
CA ALA A 5 30.04 -44.96 -21.68
C ALA A 5 29.58 -44.91 -20.21
N SER A 6 29.19 -46.07 -19.71
CA SER A 6 28.89 -46.42 -18.32
C SER A 6 30.16 -46.74 -17.52
N GLY A 7 30.22 -46.43 -16.22
CA GLY A 7 31.33 -46.83 -15.35
C GLY A 7 31.09 -46.63 -13.86
N PHE A 8 30.56 -47.69 -13.23
CA PHE A 8 30.70 -48.20 -11.84
C PHE A 8 31.17 -47.33 -10.66
N PHE A 9 30.43 -47.54 -9.56
CA PHE A 9 30.61 -47.09 -8.18
C PHE A 9 31.87 -47.62 -7.48
N THR A 10 32.58 -46.75 -6.77
CA THR A 10 33.25 -47.04 -5.47
C THR A 10 33.27 -45.77 -4.62
N ALA A 11 32.79 -45.85 -3.38
CA ALA A 11 32.71 -44.74 -2.42
C ALA A 11 34.06 -44.48 -1.71
N PRO A 12 34.39 -43.23 -1.35
CA PRO A 12 35.31 -42.93 -0.26
C PRO A 12 34.57 -42.50 1.01
N THR A 13 34.92 -43.17 2.11
CA THR A 13 34.58 -42.84 3.49
C THR A 13 35.20 -41.49 3.91
N VAL A 14 34.38 -40.59 4.46
CA VAL A 14 34.83 -39.31 5.06
C VAL A 14 34.74 -39.40 6.59
N PRO A 15 35.75 -38.94 7.36
CA PRO A 15 35.75 -39.04 8.82
C PRO A 15 34.79 -38.05 9.47
N SER A 16 34.14 -38.46 10.55
CA SER A 16 33.27 -37.61 11.37
C SER A 16 34.07 -36.64 12.24
N GLN A 17 34.02 -35.34 11.90
CA GLN A 17 34.33 -34.26 12.84
C GLN A 17 33.04 -33.56 13.28
N ARG A 18 32.61 -33.83 14.51
CA ARG A 18 31.59 -33.02 15.20
C ARG A 18 32.21 -31.65 15.54
N ARG A 19 31.89 -30.60 14.78
CA ARG A 19 32.02 -29.21 15.25
C ARG A 19 30.69 -28.75 15.83
N LYS A 20 30.68 -28.46 17.13
CA LYS A 20 29.58 -27.72 17.79
C LYS A 20 29.57 -26.29 17.23
N ILE A 21 28.53 -25.91 16.51
CA ILE A 21 28.25 -24.52 16.14
C ILE A 21 27.40 -23.94 17.28
N GLN A 22 27.92 -22.93 17.99
CA GLN A 22 27.11 -22.10 18.89
C GLN A 22 26.25 -21.15 18.04
N PRO A 23 24.93 -21.04 18.25
CA PRO A 23 24.14 -20.02 17.58
C PRO A 23 24.48 -18.63 18.16
N SER A 24 24.82 -17.70 17.28
CA SER A 24 24.98 -16.29 17.63
C SER A 24 23.60 -15.67 17.87
N ILE A 25 23.26 -15.36 19.13
CA ILE A 25 22.09 -14.57 19.48
C ILE A 25 22.41 -13.10 19.19
N ARG A 26 21.79 -12.52 18.15
CA ARG A 26 21.74 -11.06 17.98
C ARG A 26 20.46 -10.55 18.63
N ILE A 27 20.59 -9.67 19.60
CA ILE A 27 19.48 -9.01 20.30
C ILE A 27 19.15 -7.73 19.54
N PHE A 28 17.96 -7.63 18.95
CA PHE A 28 17.37 -6.36 18.55
C PHE A 28 16.33 -5.97 19.59
N GLY A 29 16.51 -4.83 20.25
CA GLY A 29 15.56 -4.29 21.20
C GLY A 29 14.78 -3.14 20.57
N SER A 30 13.46 -3.30 20.41
CA SER A 30 12.53 -2.19 20.19
C SER A 30 11.69 -2.02 21.45
N GLY A 31 12.08 -1.10 22.32
CA GLY A 31 11.29 -0.72 23.50
C GLY A 31 10.41 0.48 23.18
N PHE A 32 9.10 0.37 23.43
CA PHE A 32 8.21 1.54 23.52
C PHE A 32 8.25 2.08 24.97
N PRO A 33 8.42 3.40 25.19
CA PRO A 33 8.28 3.96 26.52
C PRO A 33 6.80 4.06 26.93
N SER A 34 6.50 3.61 28.13
CA SER A 34 5.23 3.81 28.85
C SER A 34 5.46 4.81 29.99
N PRO A 35 4.52 5.72 30.32
CA PRO A 35 4.70 6.72 31.38
C PRO A 35 4.80 6.13 32.79
N GLU A 36 4.43 4.87 32.97
CA GLU A 36 4.62 4.11 34.20
C GLU A 36 5.78 3.15 33.97
N GLY A 37 6.83 3.22 34.80
CA GLY A 37 8.15 2.60 34.56
C GLY A 37 8.18 1.07 34.55
N ILE A 38 7.52 0.45 33.57
CA ILE A 38 7.45 -0.97 33.32
C ILE A 38 7.83 -1.20 31.85
N SER A 39 9.05 -1.71 31.63
CA SER A 39 9.47 -2.17 30.30
C SER A 39 8.88 -3.56 30.04
N LYS A 40 7.92 -3.65 29.12
CA LYS A 40 7.46 -4.94 28.58
C LYS A 40 8.36 -5.32 27.39
N ARG A 41 9.09 -6.42 27.52
CA ARG A 41 9.82 -7.04 26.39
C ARG A 41 9.02 -8.20 25.85
N VAL A 42 8.77 -8.19 24.55
CA VAL A 42 8.22 -9.33 23.82
C VAL A 42 9.39 -10.10 23.21
N PHE A 43 9.52 -11.39 23.55
CA PHE A 43 10.46 -12.29 22.89
C PHE A 43 9.67 -13.25 22.00
N CYS A 44 10.06 -13.33 20.72
CA CYS A 44 9.57 -14.34 19.80
C CYS A 44 10.74 -15.28 19.50
N SER A 45 10.64 -16.56 19.85
CA SER A 45 11.59 -17.59 19.44
C SER A 45 10.86 -18.66 18.64
N SER A 46 11.25 -18.87 17.39
CA SER A 46 10.84 -20.03 16.60
C SER A 46 11.89 -21.13 16.75
N THR A 47 11.56 -22.22 17.44
CA THR A 47 12.33 -23.46 17.39
C THR A 47 11.62 -24.44 16.46
N PHE A 48 12.27 -24.80 15.35
CA PHE A 48 11.92 -25.98 14.56
C PHE A 48 12.57 -27.19 15.23
N GLU A 49 11.78 -28.08 15.85
CA GLU A 49 12.23 -29.42 16.22
C GLU A 49 11.82 -30.40 15.12
N GLY A 50 12.81 -31.08 14.54
CA GLY A 50 12.63 -32.12 13.54
C GLY A 50 12.13 -33.41 14.16
N ALA A 51 11.14 -34.03 13.53
CA ALA A 51 10.61 -35.32 13.91
C ALA A 51 11.60 -36.46 13.56
N GLU A 52 12.13 -37.16 14.57
CA GLU A 52 12.78 -38.45 14.38
C GLU A 52 11.73 -39.57 14.24
N LYS A 53 11.88 -40.39 13.19
CA LYS A 53 11.08 -41.60 12.96
C LYS A 53 11.57 -42.72 13.87
N HIS A 54 10.68 -43.33 14.66
CA HIS A 54 10.84 -44.69 15.16
C HIS A 54 9.83 -45.64 14.51
N VAL A 55 10.35 -46.79 14.08
CA VAL A 55 9.66 -47.89 13.39
C VAL A 55 9.15 -48.91 14.41
N GLY A 56 7.90 -49.36 14.25
CA GLY A 56 7.45 -50.71 14.65
C GLY A 56 6.29 -50.80 15.64
N ALA A 57 5.08 -51.11 15.15
CA ALA A 57 4.10 -52.09 15.67
C ALA A 57 2.74 -51.95 14.98
N SER A 58 2.03 -53.07 14.79
CA SER A 58 0.84 -53.22 13.93
C SER A 58 -0.51 -53.10 14.65
N ALA A 59 -1.53 -52.77 13.83
CA ALA A 59 -2.93 -53.22 13.82
C ALA A 59 -3.94 -52.72 14.90
N SER A 60 -5.08 -52.29 14.34
CA SER A 60 -6.44 -52.14 14.91
C SER A 60 -6.65 -51.22 16.11
N GLU A 61 -7.27 -50.06 15.88
CA GLU A 61 -8.65 -49.78 16.32
C GLU A 61 -9.10 -48.37 15.91
N SER A 62 -10.32 -48.32 15.41
CA SER A 62 -11.08 -47.11 15.11
C SER A 62 -11.33 -46.27 16.37
N ARG A 63 -11.02 -44.97 16.33
CA ARG A 63 -11.76 -43.92 17.06
C ARG A 63 -11.32 -42.54 16.57
N SER A 64 -12.27 -41.80 16.00
CA SER A 64 -12.19 -40.38 15.72
C SER A 64 -12.05 -39.57 17.03
N PRO A 65 -11.08 -38.65 17.18
CA PRO A 65 -11.09 -37.71 18.28
C PRO A 65 -11.85 -36.44 17.89
N LYS A 66 -12.72 -36.02 18.81
CA LYS A 66 -13.44 -34.75 18.83
C LYS A 66 -12.46 -33.57 18.87
N LEU A 67 -12.78 -32.50 18.17
CA LEU A 67 -12.18 -31.18 18.33
C LEU A 67 -12.58 -30.63 19.71
N ASP A 68 -11.61 -30.51 20.61
CA ASP A 68 -11.76 -29.81 21.89
C ASP A 68 -11.04 -28.46 21.81
N HIS A 69 -11.68 -27.42 22.35
CA HIS A 69 -11.24 -26.02 22.25
C HIS A 69 -9.90 -25.79 22.97
N GLY A 70 -8.83 -25.58 22.19
CA GLY A 70 -7.51 -25.21 22.71
C GLY A 70 -7.49 -23.77 23.23
N HIS A 71 -7.53 -23.61 24.55
CA HIS A 71 -7.16 -22.38 25.24
C HIS A 71 -5.66 -22.10 25.07
N CYS A 72 -5.31 -20.92 24.55
CA CYS A 72 -3.94 -20.43 24.55
C CYS A 72 -3.57 -19.93 25.96
N TYR A 73 -2.67 -20.63 26.65
CA TYR A 73 -2.09 -20.16 27.91
C TYR A 73 -0.89 -19.25 27.63
N VAL A 74 -0.99 -17.98 28.01
CA VAL A 74 0.16 -17.06 28.08
C VAL A 74 0.79 -17.22 29.46
N PHE A 75 2.00 -17.79 29.53
CA PHE A 75 2.78 -17.83 30.77
C PHE A 75 3.52 -16.51 30.97
N TYR A 76 3.26 -15.83 32.09
CA TYR A 76 4.09 -14.73 32.58
C TYR A 76 5.19 -15.29 33.48
N VAL A 77 6.45 -15.19 33.05
CA VAL A 77 7.60 -15.46 33.93
C VAL A 77 8.07 -14.13 34.53
N ILE A 78 7.77 -13.91 35.80
CA ILE A 78 8.30 -12.76 36.57
C ILE A 78 9.65 -13.18 37.17
N ASN A 79 10.75 -12.89 36.48
CA ASN A 79 12.07 -13.00 37.07
C ASN A 79 12.42 -11.70 37.81
N ARG A 80 12.44 -11.74 39.15
CA ARG A 80 13.08 -10.69 39.98
C ARG A 80 14.59 -10.91 39.93
N VAL A 81 15.29 -10.15 39.10
CA VAL A 81 16.76 -10.09 39.12
C VAL A 81 17.17 -8.99 40.12
N PRO A 82 18.02 -9.27 41.13
CA PRO A 82 18.56 -8.23 42.00
C PRO A 82 19.54 -7.35 41.21
N LEU A 83 19.39 -6.03 41.30
CA LEU A 83 20.35 -5.05 40.77
C LEU A 83 21.71 -5.20 41.49
N PRO A 84 22.84 -5.29 40.79
CA PRO A 84 24.15 -5.24 41.43
C PRO A 84 24.45 -3.82 41.93
N ARG A 85 24.96 -3.73 43.18
CA ARG A 85 25.45 -2.49 43.79
C ARG A 85 26.57 -1.89 42.94
N ALA A 86 26.43 -0.63 42.57
CA ALA A 86 27.43 0.14 41.84
C ALA A 86 28.71 0.31 42.68
N THR A 87 29.85 -0.11 42.14
CA THR A 87 31.18 0.29 42.58
C THR A 87 31.61 1.47 41.72
N VAL A 88 31.91 2.61 42.34
CA VAL A 88 32.35 3.82 41.64
C VAL A 88 33.76 3.60 41.12
N SER A 89 33.90 3.49 39.81
CA SER A 89 35.17 3.54 39.08
C SER A 89 35.15 4.82 38.25
N THR A 90 36.10 5.72 38.51
CA THR A 90 36.36 6.94 37.77
C THR A 90 36.58 6.64 36.28
N GLY A 91 35.54 6.86 35.48
CA GLY A 91 35.56 6.79 34.03
C GLY A 91 34.96 8.06 33.46
N ILE A 92 35.71 8.72 32.59
CA ILE A 92 35.34 9.95 31.88
C ILE A 92 34.01 9.73 31.14
N THR A 93 32.95 10.42 31.56
CA THR A 93 31.67 10.45 30.85
C THR A 93 31.82 11.36 29.63
N PHE A 94 31.96 10.78 28.44
CA PHE A 94 31.65 11.49 27.20
C PHE A 94 30.16 11.81 27.21
N TRP A 95 29.82 13.07 27.43
CA TRP A 95 28.50 13.59 27.11
C TRP A 95 28.34 13.55 25.59
N LEU A 96 27.67 12.52 25.09
CA LEU A 96 27.06 12.60 23.76
C LEU A 96 25.94 13.63 23.87
N ASN A 97 26.28 14.91 23.68
CA ASN A 97 25.35 15.97 23.31
C ASN A 97 24.86 15.75 21.86
N GLY A 98 24.29 14.58 21.61
CA GLY A 98 23.45 14.32 20.45
C GLY A 98 22.05 14.18 20.99
N GLY A 99 21.37 15.30 21.24
CA GLY A 99 19.92 15.26 21.46
C GLY A 99 19.32 14.44 20.32
N LEU A 100 18.44 13.49 20.63
CA LEU A 100 17.64 12.82 19.62
C LEU A 100 16.83 13.92 18.93
N VAL A 101 17.34 14.47 17.83
CA VAL A 101 16.58 15.41 17.01
C VAL A 101 15.45 14.58 16.42
N SER A 102 14.24 14.79 16.94
CA SER A 102 13.02 14.28 16.33
C SER A 102 13.04 14.66 14.86
N LYS A 103 12.99 13.69 13.95
CA LYS A 103 12.87 13.95 12.51
C LYS A 103 11.40 14.06 12.14
N GLY A 104 11.04 15.06 11.36
CA GLY A 104 9.74 15.22 10.70
C GLY A 104 9.84 14.97 9.20
N CYS A 105 8.75 15.20 8.48
CA CYS A 105 8.76 15.21 7.03
C CYS A 105 7.82 16.26 6.41
N LYS A 106 8.19 16.82 5.27
CA LYS A 106 7.37 17.76 4.48
C LYS A 106 7.08 17.19 3.10
N LEU A 107 5.92 17.56 2.54
CA LEU A 107 5.55 17.25 1.16
C LEU A 107 5.97 18.47 0.31
N ILE A 108 7.06 18.33 -0.44
CA ILE A 108 7.78 19.47 -1.04
C ILE A 108 7.65 19.56 -2.56
N GLY A 109 7.06 18.55 -3.21
CA GLY A 109 6.82 18.57 -4.65
C GLY A 109 5.76 17.57 -5.05
N CYS A 110 5.01 17.90 -6.10
CA CYS A 110 3.99 17.02 -6.66
C CYS A 110 3.98 17.10 -8.20
N GLY A 111 3.47 16.05 -8.81
CA GLY A 111 3.43 15.91 -10.25
C GLY A 111 2.39 14.88 -10.66
N SER A 112 1.87 15.01 -11.88
CA SER A 112 0.88 14.07 -12.40
C SER A 112 1.01 13.84 -13.90
N ALA A 113 0.50 12.70 -14.35
CA ALA A 113 0.44 12.33 -15.75
C ALA A 113 -0.84 11.54 -16.02
N VAL A 114 -1.44 11.80 -17.18
CA VAL A 114 -2.68 11.14 -17.61
C VAL A 114 -2.54 10.72 -19.07
N PRO A 115 -3.19 9.63 -19.50
CA PRO A 115 -3.22 9.24 -20.90
C PRO A 115 -3.79 10.32 -21.82
N SER A 116 -3.30 10.29 -23.06
CA SER A 116 -3.75 11.15 -24.16
C SER A 116 -5.20 10.87 -24.59
N LEU A 117 -5.59 9.59 -24.66
CA LEU A 117 -6.95 9.21 -25.05
C LEU A 117 -7.95 9.63 -23.96
N LYS A 118 -8.89 10.48 -24.38
CA LYS A 118 -10.02 10.94 -23.58
C LYS A 118 -11.29 10.27 -24.08
N ILE A 119 -12.04 9.64 -23.17
CA ILE A 119 -13.35 9.05 -23.44
C ILE A 119 -14.40 9.87 -22.72
N SER A 120 -15.37 10.41 -23.47
CA SER A 120 -16.50 11.15 -22.93
C SER A 120 -17.69 10.23 -22.61
N ASN A 121 -18.66 10.73 -21.87
CA ASN A 121 -19.93 10.02 -21.68
C ASN A 121 -20.67 9.75 -23.00
N ASP A 122 -20.57 10.65 -23.98
CA ASP A 122 -21.17 10.47 -25.31
C ASP A 122 -20.45 9.38 -26.12
N ASP A 123 -19.16 9.17 -25.88
CA ASP A 123 -18.43 8.05 -26.49
C ASP A 123 -18.86 6.72 -25.86
N LEU A 124 -19.08 6.67 -24.54
CA LEU A 124 -19.60 5.49 -23.86
C LEU A 124 -21.03 5.13 -24.31
N ALA A 125 -21.87 6.12 -24.59
CA ALA A 125 -23.22 5.91 -25.09
C ALA A 125 -23.27 5.20 -26.46
N LYS A 126 -22.15 5.17 -27.19
CA LYS A 126 -22.01 4.40 -28.44
C LYS A 126 -21.71 2.92 -28.21
N VAL A 127 -21.31 2.54 -26.98
CA VAL A 127 -20.86 1.19 -26.62
C VAL A 127 -21.85 0.49 -25.70
N VAL A 128 -22.47 1.22 -24.77
CA VAL A 128 -23.44 0.71 -23.79
C VAL A 128 -24.67 1.62 -23.71
N ASP A 129 -25.82 1.06 -23.33
CA ASP A 129 -27.08 1.79 -23.17
C ASP A 129 -27.01 2.80 -22.00
N THR A 130 -26.59 4.03 -22.28
CA THR A 130 -26.40 5.10 -21.29
C THR A 130 -26.42 6.49 -21.95
N ASN A 131 -26.26 7.56 -21.16
CA ASN A 131 -26.09 8.93 -21.64
C ASN A 131 -25.41 9.82 -20.58
N ASP A 132 -24.95 11.01 -20.97
CA ASP A 132 -24.27 11.96 -20.08
C ASP A 132 -25.10 12.37 -18.86
N GLU A 133 -26.38 12.67 -19.05
CA GLU A 133 -27.26 13.08 -17.95
C GLU A 133 -27.33 11.99 -16.86
N TRP A 134 -27.50 10.73 -17.28
CA TRP A 134 -27.60 9.61 -16.37
C TRP A 134 -26.28 9.36 -15.61
N ILE A 135 -25.14 9.46 -16.31
CA ILE A 135 -23.82 9.22 -15.69
C ILE A 135 -23.46 10.38 -14.77
N SER A 136 -23.51 11.62 -15.27
CA SER A 136 -23.02 12.80 -14.56
C SER A 136 -23.83 13.09 -13.30
N VAL A 137 -25.16 12.93 -13.31
CA VAL A 137 -26.00 13.09 -12.10
C VAL A 137 -25.68 12.05 -11.03
N ARG A 138 -25.32 10.82 -11.43
CA ARG A 138 -25.08 9.71 -10.49
C ARG A 138 -23.66 9.63 -9.98
N THR A 139 -22.70 10.20 -10.71
CA THR A 139 -21.27 10.00 -10.47
C THR A 139 -20.47 11.29 -10.39
N GLY A 140 -20.94 12.36 -11.03
CA GLY A 140 -20.16 13.58 -11.29
C GLY A 140 -19.14 13.43 -12.43
N ILE A 141 -19.03 12.26 -13.06
CA ILE A 141 -18.04 11.97 -14.09
C ILE A 141 -18.58 12.40 -15.46
N ARG A 142 -17.73 13.08 -16.23
CA ARG A 142 -18.02 13.48 -17.62
C ARG A 142 -17.03 12.91 -18.61
N ASN A 143 -15.78 12.76 -18.17
CA ASN A 143 -14.68 12.31 -18.98
C ASN A 143 -13.75 11.40 -18.19
N ARG A 144 -13.04 10.60 -18.97
CA ARG A 144 -12.19 9.51 -18.54
C ARG A 144 -10.90 9.59 -19.34
N ARG A 145 -9.75 9.26 -18.75
CA ARG A 145 -8.50 9.03 -19.50
C ARG A 145 -8.18 7.55 -19.52
N VAL A 146 -7.76 7.03 -20.67
CA VAL A 146 -7.50 5.59 -20.85
C VAL A 146 -6.19 5.39 -21.58
N ILE A 147 -5.34 4.51 -21.07
CA ILE A 147 -4.06 4.16 -21.71
C ILE A 147 -4.33 3.60 -23.11
N SER A 148 -3.60 4.12 -24.10
CA SER A 148 -3.72 3.67 -25.49
C SER A 148 -2.35 3.64 -26.20
N GLY A 149 -2.27 2.90 -27.31
CA GLY A 149 -1.08 2.89 -28.16
C GLY A 149 0.18 2.40 -27.42
N LYS A 150 1.16 3.30 -27.26
CA LYS A 150 2.46 3.01 -26.62
C LYS A 150 2.55 3.44 -25.15
N GLU A 151 1.49 4.05 -24.61
CA GLU A 151 1.44 4.47 -23.21
C GLU A 151 1.41 3.22 -22.30
N SER A 152 2.06 3.29 -21.14
CA SER A 152 1.98 2.28 -20.09
C SER A 152 1.81 2.93 -18.73
N LEU A 153 1.45 2.14 -17.71
CA LEU A 153 1.32 2.68 -16.37
C LEU A 153 2.68 3.16 -15.85
N THR A 154 3.74 2.41 -16.18
CA THR A 154 5.12 2.76 -15.85
C THR A 154 5.52 4.11 -16.47
N THR A 155 5.18 4.38 -17.74
CA THR A 155 5.54 5.66 -18.37
C THR A 155 4.84 6.85 -17.72
N LEU A 156 3.56 6.69 -17.33
CA LEU A 156 2.83 7.73 -16.61
C LEU A 156 3.43 7.96 -15.21
N ALA A 157 3.78 6.89 -14.50
CA ALA A 157 4.43 6.98 -13.19
C ALA A 157 5.77 7.73 -13.26
N VAL A 158 6.58 7.46 -14.29
CA VAL A 158 7.86 8.15 -14.53
C VAL A 158 7.64 9.64 -14.83
N GLU A 159 6.66 9.98 -15.67
CA GLU A 159 6.36 11.38 -15.97
C GLU A 159 5.86 12.15 -14.74
N ALA A 160 4.95 11.56 -13.96
CA ALA A 160 4.46 12.16 -12.72
C ALA A 160 5.62 12.37 -11.71
N ALA A 161 6.49 11.38 -11.57
CA ALA A 161 7.68 11.43 -10.73
C ALA A 161 8.66 12.54 -11.13
N HIS A 162 8.98 12.66 -12.43
CA HIS A 162 9.83 13.74 -12.92
C HIS A 162 9.26 15.12 -12.58
N LYS A 163 7.96 15.34 -12.80
CA LYS A 163 7.30 16.61 -12.47
C LYS A 163 7.31 16.93 -10.98
N ALA A 164 7.22 15.90 -10.11
CA ALA A 164 7.30 16.06 -8.67
C ALA A 164 8.71 16.43 -8.21
N LEU A 165 9.73 15.76 -8.75
CA LEU A 165 11.14 16.06 -8.49
C LEU A 165 11.53 17.46 -8.99
N GLU A 166 11.05 17.84 -10.18
CA GLU A 166 11.24 19.17 -10.76
C GLU A 166 10.63 20.26 -9.87
N MET A 167 9.38 20.07 -9.40
CA MET A 167 8.73 21.00 -8.49
C MET A 167 9.50 21.14 -7.16
N ALA A 168 10.02 20.03 -6.63
CA ALA A 168 10.79 20.01 -5.39
C ALA A 168 12.23 20.51 -5.56
N GLN A 169 12.72 20.67 -6.80
CA GLN A 169 14.12 20.95 -7.12
C GLN A 169 15.09 19.93 -6.51
N VAL A 170 14.72 18.65 -6.53
CA VAL A 170 15.53 17.54 -6.01
C VAL A 170 16.06 16.69 -7.16
N ASP A 171 17.37 16.42 -7.14
CA ASP A 171 18.00 15.56 -8.13
C ASP A 171 17.52 14.11 -7.95
N VAL A 172 17.38 13.39 -9.06
CA VAL A 172 16.95 12.00 -9.08
C VAL A 172 17.89 11.08 -8.28
N ASP A 173 19.18 11.43 -8.19
CA ASP A 173 20.17 10.69 -7.42
C ASP A 173 20.13 11.00 -5.92
N ASP A 174 19.40 12.02 -5.49
CA ASP A 174 19.18 12.31 -4.07
C ASP A 174 17.95 11.57 -3.49
N VAL A 175 17.21 10.83 -4.33
CA VAL A 175 16.09 9.98 -3.89
C VAL A 175 16.62 8.72 -3.21
N ASP A 176 16.14 8.43 -2.00
CA ASP A 176 16.55 7.26 -1.22
C ASP A 176 15.60 6.07 -1.39
N LEU A 177 14.32 6.35 -1.66
CA LEU A 177 13.25 5.37 -1.75
C LEU A 177 12.17 5.79 -2.75
N ILE A 178 11.73 4.83 -3.57
CA ILE A 178 10.59 4.98 -4.49
C ILE A 178 9.50 3.98 -4.10
N LEU A 179 8.33 4.51 -3.73
CA LEU A 179 7.14 3.71 -3.43
C LEU A 179 6.13 3.88 -4.56
N VAL A 180 5.80 2.78 -5.26
CA VAL A 180 4.73 2.81 -6.27
C VAL A 180 3.49 2.10 -5.74
N CYS A 181 2.46 2.88 -5.45
CA CYS A 181 1.17 2.40 -4.99
C CYS A 181 0.30 2.08 -6.20
N THR A 182 0.08 0.79 -6.46
CA THR A 182 -0.68 0.32 -7.62
C THR A 182 -1.34 -1.04 -7.38
N SER A 183 -2.51 -1.24 -8.00
CA SER A 183 -3.19 -2.53 -8.11
C SER A 183 -3.25 -3.05 -9.55
N THR A 184 -2.68 -2.32 -10.50
CA THR A 184 -2.71 -2.66 -11.93
C THR A 184 -1.33 -2.49 -12.60
N PRO A 185 -0.26 -3.06 -12.01
CA PRO A 185 1.08 -2.90 -12.56
C PRO A 185 1.17 -3.48 -13.98
N ASP A 186 2.06 -2.94 -14.81
CA ASP A 186 2.36 -3.51 -16.13
C ASP A 186 2.97 -4.93 -16.05
N ASP A 187 3.42 -5.33 -14.86
CA ASP A 187 4.12 -6.58 -14.57
C ASP A 187 3.68 -7.12 -13.20
N ILE A 188 3.48 -8.43 -13.07
CA ILE A 188 3.02 -9.06 -11.83
C ILE A 188 4.03 -8.91 -10.68
N PHE A 189 5.31 -8.68 -10.98
CA PHE A 189 6.34 -8.38 -9.98
C PHE A 189 6.46 -6.88 -9.65
N GLY A 190 5.50 -6.07 -10.08
CA GLY A 190 5.45 -4.63 -9.82
C GLY A 190 6.18 -3.79 -10.88
N CYS A 191 6.08 -2.46 -10.75
CA CYS A 191 6.72 -1.52 -11.66
C CYS A 191 7.71 -0.57 -10.99
N ALA A 192 7.85 -0.55 -9.66
CA ALA A 192 8.75 0.41 -8.98
C ALA A 192 10.22 0.33 -9.41
N PRO A 193 10.87 -0.85 -9.56
CA PRO A 193 12.23 -0.93 -10.07
C PRO A 193 12.36 -0.47 -11.54
N LYS A 194 11.30 -0.65 -12.35
CA LYS A 194 11.27 -0.14 -13.74
C LYS A 194 11.18 1.37 -13.76
N VAL A 195 10.37 1.96 -12.87
CA VAL A 195 10.30 3.42 -12.67
C VAL A 195 11.66 3.96 -12.22
N GLN A 196 12.31 3.34 -11.23
CA GLN A 196 13.65 3.70 -10.76
C GLN A 196 14.67 3.74 -11.90
N LYS A 197 14.70 2.70 -12.73
CA LYS A 197 15.60 2.65 -13.89
C LYS A 197 15.27 3.71 -14.94
N ALA A 198 13.99 3.92 -15.22
CA ALA A 198 13.52 4.85 -16.24
C ALA A 198 13.68 6.33 -15.85
N LEU A 199 13.59 6.65 -14.55
CA LEU A 199 13.92 7.98 -14.00
C LEU A 199 15.41 8.31 -14.14
N GLY A 200 16.26 7.29 -14.26
CA GLY A 200 17.70 7.46 -14.43
C GLY A 200 18.50 7.44 -13.12
N CYS A 201 17.93 6.97 -11.99
CA CYS A 201 18.65 6.91 -10.72
C CYS A 201 19.93 6.04 -10.86
N THR A 202 21.09 6.64 -10.68
CA THR A 202 22.41 5.99 -10.80
C THR A 202 22.83 5.31 -9.51
N ARG A 203 22.34 5.79 -8.37
CA ARG A 203 22.66 5.27 -7.03
C ARG A 203 21.87 4.03 -6.62
N ASN A 204 20.97 3.55 -7.49
CA ASN A 204 20.11 2.39 -7.27
C ASN A 204 19.35 2.45 -5.92
N PRO A 205 18.53 3.49 -5.69
CA PRO A 205 17.72 3.56 -4.47
C PRO A 205 16.76 2.39 -4.36
N LEU A 206 16.31 2.11 -3.13
CA LEU A 206 15.30 1.08 -2.89
C LEU A 206 14.02 1.47 -3.63
N ALA A 207 13.41 0.51 -4.33
CA ALA A 207 12.16 0.73 -5.03
C ALA A 207 11.26 -0.51 -4.92
N TYR A 208 10.03 -0.32 -4.46
CA TYR A 208 9.04 -1.41 -4.36
C TYR A 208 7.60 -0.90 -4.46
N ASP A 209 6.71 -1.84 -4.77
CA ASP A 209 5.29 -1.58 -4.97
C ASP A 209 4.48 -1.80 -3.69
N ILE A 210 3.40 -1.03 -3.51
CA ILE A 210 2.40 -1.19 -2.46
C ILE A 210 1.04 -1.45 -3.11
N THR A 211 0.47 -2.63 -2.85
CA THR A 211 -0.86 -2.99 -3.35
C THR A 211 -1.91 -2.85 -2.25
N ALA A 212 -2.63 -1.72 -2.27
CA ALA A 212 -3.79 -1.46 -1.40
C ALA A 212 -4.90 -0.68 -2.13
N ALA A 213 -5.05 -0.91 -3.43
CA ALA A 213 -6.07 -0.30 -4.29
C ALA A 213 -6.18 1.22 -4.07
N CYS A 214 -7.41 1.75 -4.01
CA CYS A 214 -7.68 3.17 -3.88
C CYS A 214 -7.20 3.82 -2.56
N SER A 215 -6.85 3.03 -1.54
CA SER A 215 -6.23 3.55 -0.31
C SER A 215 -4.70 3.62 -0.39
N GLY A 216 -4.12 2.98 -1.43
CA GLY A 216 -2.69 2.75 -1.57
C GLY A 216 -1.84 4.00 -1.46
N PHE A 217 -2.23 5.11 -2.09
CA PHE A 217 -1.43 6.34 -2.02
C PHE A 217 -1.31 6.89 -0.58
N ILE A 218 -2.39 6.87 0.22
CA ILE A 218 -2.32 7.31 1.61
C ILE A 218 -1.46 6.34 2.44
N LEU A 219 -1.58 5.03 2.22
CA LEU A 219 -0.68 4.04 2.86
C LEU A 219 0.78 4.27 2.44
N GLY A 220 1.03 4.70 1.20
CA GLY A 220 2.33 5.13 0.71
C GLY A 220 2.87 6.34 1.47
N LEU A 221 2.06 7.38 1.67
CA LEU A 221 2.44 8.55 2.48
C LEU A 221 2.80 8.16 3.91
N VAL A 222 1.98 7.32 4.55
CA VAL A 222 2.22 6.81 5.91
C VAL A 222 3.50 5.97 5.95
N SER A 223 3.72 5.13 4.95
CA SER A 223 4.93 4.31 4.84
C SER A 223 6.17 5.19 4.69
N ALA A 224 6.14 6.19 3.82
CA ALA A 224 7.23 7.14 3.63
C ALA A 224 7.55 7.91 4.92
N HIS A 225 6.54 8.37 5.65
CA HIS A 225 6.70 8.99 6.97
C HIS A 225 7.44 8.07 7.95
N CYS A 226 7.04 6.80 8.03
CA CYS A 226 7.71 5.81 8.88
C CYS A 226 9.18 5.57 8.47
N HIS A 227 9.48 5.51 7.17
CA HIS A 227 10.85 5.36 6.66
C HIS A 227 11.71 6.57 6.99
N ILE A 228 11.18 7.79 6.91
CA ILE A 228 11.90 9.02 7.27
C ILE A 228 12.17 9.08 8.77
N LYS A 229 11.11 8.91 9.59
CA LYS A 229 11.22 9.03 11.05
C LYS A 229 12.09 7.95 11.68
N ALA A 230 11.94 6.69 11.26
CA ALA A 230 12.62 5.56 11.89
C ALA A 230 13.81 5.03 11.08
N GLY A 231 13.73 5.07 9.74
CA GLY A 231 14.70 4.47 8.84
C GLY A 231 15.84 5.39 8.41
N GLY A 232 15.74 6.70 8.68
CA GLY A 232 16.77 7.67 8.33
C GLY A 232 16.79 8.09 6.85
N PHE A 233 15.78 7.70 6.07
CA PHE A 233 15.57 8.16 4.70
C PHE A 233 15.36 9.69 4.68
N LYS A 234 15.86 10.37 3.65
CA LYS A 234 15.74 11.81 3.46
C LYS A 234 14.74 12.17 2.39
N ASN A 235 14.82 11.56 1.22
CA ASN A 235 13.92 11.86 0.11
C ASN A 235 13.18 10.58 -0.31
N VAL A 236 11.87 10.55 -0.08
CA VAL A 236 11.01 9.42 -0.44
C VAL A 236 10.00 9.87 -1.48
N LEU A 237 10.07 9.28 -2.66
CA LEU A 237 9.14 9.54 -3.75
C LEU A 237 7.96 8.56 -3.65
N VAL A 238 6.75 9.08 -3.43
CA VAL A 238 5.52 8.29 -3.34
C VAL A 238 4.68 8.51 -4.58
N ILE A 239 4.42 7.46 -5.33
CA ILE A 239 3.68 7.48 -6.59
C ILE A 239 2.39 6.69 -6.39
N GLY A 240 1.24 7.30 -6.69
CA GLY A 240 -0.03 6.59 -6.85
C GLY A 240 -0.34 6.44 -8.34
N ALA A 241 -0.54 5.21 -8.82
CA ALA A 241 -0.75 4.99 -10.24
C ALA A 241 -1.65 3.75 -10.47
N ASP A 242 -2.68 3.91 -11.29
CA ASP A 242 -3.48 2.76 -11.75
C ASP A 242 -3.97 2.94 -13.18
N ALA A 243 -4.11 1.80 -13.86
CA ALA A 243 -4.70 1.59 -15.17
C ALA A 243 -5.92 0.66 -15.06
N LEU A 244 -6.93 1.07 -14.29
CA LEU A 244 -8.12 0.25 -14.03
C LEU A 244 -8.92 -0.05 -15.31
N SER A 245 -8.77 0.76 -16.37
CA SER A 245 -9.34 0.49 -17.70
C SER A 245 -9.07 -0.92 -18.23
N ARG A 246 -7.95 -1.54 -17.82
CA ARG A 246 -7.51 -2.88 -18.25
C ARG A 246 -8.26 -4.02 -17.58
N ILE A 247 -8.87 -3.76 -16.43
CA ILE A 247 -9.58 -4.77 -15.63
C ILE A 247 -11.06 -4.44 -15.46
N VAL A 248 -11.58 -3.50 -16.24
CA VAL A 248 -13.01 -3.14 -16.27
C VAL A 248 -13.68 -3.81 -17.45
N ASP A 249 -14.90 -4.31 -17.23
CA ASP A 249 -15.73 -4.82 -18.32
C ASP A 249 -16.43 -3.65 -19.02
N TRP A 250 -16.00 -3.34 -20.25
CA TRP A 250 -16.54 -2.24 -21.03
C TRP A 250 -17.98 -2.45 -21.53
N THR A 251 -18.52 -3.66 -21.36
CA THR A 251 -19.92 -3.98 -21.61
C THR A 251 -20.80 -3.83 -20.36
N ASP A 252 -20.18 -3.80 -19.16
CA ASP A 252 -20.88 -3.56 -17.90
C ASP A 252 -20.98 -2.06 -17.59
N ARG A 253 -22.17 -1.50 -17.84
CA ARG A 253 -22.51 -0.11 -17.48
C ARG A 253 -22.31 0.20 -15.99
N GLY A 254 -22.37 -0.80 -15.11
CA GLY A 254 -22.20 -0.62 -13.66
C GLY A 254 -20.80 -0.17 -13.26
N THR A 255 -19.78 -0.51 -14.05
CA THR A 255 -18.37 -0.25 -13.75
C THR A 255 -17.67 0.58 -14.82
N CYS A 256 -17.99 0.41 -16.11
CA CYS A 256 -17.27 1.06 -17.22
C CYS A 256 -17.37 2.59 -17.23
N ILE A 257 -18.42 3.14 -16.63
CA ILE A 257 -18.64 4.59 -16.51
C ILE A 257 -17.73 5.25 -15.47
N LEU A 258 -17.04 4.47 -14.61
CA LEU A 258 -16.37 5.00 -13.42
C LEU A 258 -14.87 5.23 -13.61
N PHE A 259 -14.13 4.28 -14.18
CA PHE A 259 -12.71 4.10 -13.83
C PHE A 259 -11.68 4.54 -14.87
N GLY A 260 -11.05 5.71 -14.70
CA GLY A 260 -9.95 6.17 -15.55
C GLY A 260 -8.59 5.65 -15.14
N ASP A 261 -7.59 6.03 -15.93
CA ASP A 261 -6.18 5.73 -15.68
C ASP A 261 -5.41 7.03 -15.42
N ALA A 262 -4.51 7.02 -14.45
CA ALA A 262 -3.59 8.13 -14.19
C ALA A 262 -2.43 7.70 -13.29
N ALA A 263 -1.41 8.54 -13.24
CA ALA A 263 -0.40 8.54 -12.20
C ALA A 263 -0.26 9.92 -11.58
N GLY A 264 0.02 9.95 -10.29
CA GLY A 264 0.44 11.15 -9.56
C GLY A 264 1.56 10.79 -8.58
N ALA A 265 2.43 11.75 -8.31
CA ALA A 265 3.58 11.57 -7.43
C ALA A 265 3.70 12.74 -6.46
N VAL A 266 4.22 12.45 -5.27
CA VAL A 266 4.59 13.42 -4.24
C VAL A 266 5.98 13.06 -3.71
N LEU A 267 6.86 14.05 -3.65
CA LEU A 267 8.13 13.92 -2.96
C LEU A 267 7.97 14.33 -1.50
N ILE A 268 8.34 13.42 -0.60
CA ILE A 268 8.39 13.67 0.84
C ILE A 268 9.84 13.79 1.27
N GLN A 269 10.19 14.89 1.92
CA GLN A 269 11.54 15.19 2.38
C GLN A 269 11.60 15.24 3.91
N ALA A 270 12.67 14.69 4.48
CA ALA A 270 12.98 14.79 5.90
C ALA A 270 13.25 16.23 6.32
N CYS A 271 12.72 16.62 7.47
CA CYS A 271 12.96 17.91 8.10
C CYS A 271 13.17 17.74 9.61
N ASP A 272 13.41 18.85 10.29
CA ASP A 272 13.40 18.87 11.75
C ASP A 272 11.99 18.61 12.28
N GLY A 273 11.89 18.03 13.47
CA GLY A 273 10.62 17.55 14.02
C GLY A 273 9.62 18.65 14.38
N GLU A 274 10.10 19.87 14.64
CA GLU A 274 9.25 21.06 14.87
C GLU A 274 8.49 21.47 13.59
N ASP A 275 9.04 21.07 12.45
CA ASP A 275 8.64 21.43 11.11
C ASP A 275 7.84 20.30 10.42
N ASP A 276 7.45 19.27 11.18
CA ASP A 276 6.76 18.09 10.64
C ASP A 276 5.45 18.48 9.95
N GLY A 277 5.38 18.17 8.66
CA GLY A 277 4.24 18.44 7.81
C GLY A 277 3.20 17.33 7.84
N LEU A 278 3.56 16.08 8.18
CA LEU A 278 2.59 14.99 8.32
C LEU A 278 2.22 14.81 9.79
N LEU A 279 1.10 15.42 10.19
CA LEU A 279 0.73 15.63 11.58
C LEU A 279 0.16 14.37 12.24
N SER A 280 -0.64 13.62 11.50
CA SER A 280 -1.27 12.40 11.98
C SER A 280 -1.79 11.54 10.84
N PHE A 281 -2.13 10.30 11.18
CA PHE A 281 -2.76 9.35 10.29
C PHE A 281 -3.51 8.27 11.07
N ASP A 282 -4.39 7.59 10.35
CA ASP A 282 -5.21 6.47 10.77
C ASP A 282 -5.33 5.47 9.62
N VAL A 283 -5.17 4.17 9.89
CA VAL A 283 -5.06 3.11 8.87
C VAL A 283 -5.82 1.87 9.30
N HIS A 284 -6.62 1.28 8.41
CA HIS A 284 -7.49 0.15 8.73
C HIS A 284 -7.72 -0.79 7.56
N SER A 285 -8.24 -1.98 7.86
CA SER A 285 -8.70 -2.95 6.87
C SER A 285 -9.85 -3.79 7.43
N ASP A 286 -10.78 -4.20 6.56
CA ASP A 286 -11.87 -5.12 6.85
C ASP A 286 -12.01 -6.13 5.70
N GLY A 287 -11.47 -7.34 5.93
CA GLY A 287 -11.41 -8.41 4.95
C GLY A 287 -12.77 -8.96 4.53
N GLU A 288 -13.82 -8.82 5.35
CA GLU A 288 -15.18 -9.22 5.00
C GLU A 288 -15.70 -8.42 3.79
N GLY A 289 -15.16 -7.22 3.61
CA GLY A 289 -15.50 -6.33 2.51
C GLY A 289 -15.02 -6.79 1.13
N TYR A 290 -14.14 -7.80 1.05
CA TYR A 290 -13.65 -8.37 -0.21
C TYR A 290 -14.77 -8.72 -1.20
N ARG A 291 -15.88 -9.28 -0.69
CA ARG A 291 -17.05 -9.67 -1.51
C ARG A 291 -17.74 -8.49 -2.22
N HIS A 292 -17.48 -7.26 -1.78
CA HIS A 292 -18.10 -6.05 -2.32
C HIS A 292 -17.25 -5.36 -3.38
N LEU A 293 -15.93 -5.61 -3.43
CA LEU A 293 -15.04 -5.02 -4.42
C LEU A 293 -13.80 -5.88 -4.60
N ASN A 294 -13.72 -6.61 -5.71
CA ASN A 294 -12.58 -7.49 -6.01
C ASN A 294 -12.37 -7.68 -7.52
N ALA A 295 -11.18 -8.15 -7.87
CA ALA A 295 -10.85 -8.74 -9.16
C ALA A 295 -10.10 -10.04 -8.86
N ALA A 296 -10.82 -11.16 -8.81
CA ALA A 296 -10.31 -12.44 -8.34
C ALA A 296 -9.56 -13.18 -9.45
N LEU A 297 -8.68 -14.11 -9.10
CA LEU A 297 -8.14 -15.05 -10.08
C LEU A 297 -9.30 -15.87 -10.65
N LYS A 298 -9.37 -16.03 -11.97
CA LYS A 298 -10.38 -16.90 -12.60
C LYS A 298 -10.03 -18.36 -12.31
N GLU A 299 -10.79 -18.98 -11.42
CA GLU A 299 -10.79 -20.43 -11.24
C GLU A 299 -11.58 -21.06 -12.40
N ASN A 300 -11.02 -22.11 -13.01
CA ASN A 300 -11.76 -22.91 -13.99
C ASN A 300 -12.33 -24.12 -13.25
N GLU A 301 -13.64 -24.30 -13.28
CA GLU A 301 -14.33 -25.50 -12.80
C GLU A 301 -13.98 -26.69 -13.70
N THR A 302 -12.84 -27.33 -13.45
CA THR A 302 -12.58 -28.70 -13.91
C THR A 302 -12.02 -29.48 -12.73
N ASP A 303 -12.91 -30.13 -11.99
CA ASP A 303 -12.57 -31.00 -10.85
C ASP A 303 -11.92 -32.33 -11.27
N ASP A 304 -11.89 -32.64 -12.57
CA ASP A 304 -11.27 -33.87 -13.06
C ASP A 304 -9.75 -33.72 -13.19
N VAL A 305 -9.02 -34.51 -12.40
CA VAL A 305 -7.54 -34.57 -12.39
C VAL A 305 -6.99 -35.43 -13.54
N LEU A 306 -7.82 -36.26 -14.18
CA LEU A 306 -7.43 -37.22 -15.21
C LEU A 306 -8.32 -37.13 -16.44
N GLY A 307 -7.71 -36.83 -17.59
CA GLY A 307 -8.39 -36.90 -18.88
C GLY A 307 -8.73 -38.34 -19.24
N SER A 308 -9.72 -38.54 -20.11
CA SER A 308 -10.13 -39.85 -20.65
C SER A 308 -9.01 -40.63 -21.35
N ASN A 309 -7.89 -39.97 -21.66
CA ASN A 309 -6.67 -40.53 -22.25
C ASN A 309 -5.52 -40.75 -21.23
N GLY A 310 -5.77 -40.62 -19.92
CA GLY A 310 -4.75 -40.75 -18.87
C GLY A 310 -3.79 -39.56 -18.77
N SER A 311 -4.02 -38.46 -19.48
CA SER A 311 -3.30 -37.21 -19.27
C SER A 311 -3.73 -36.55 -17.96
N VAL A 312 -2.80 -35.88 -17.28
CA VAL A 312 -3.14 -35.00 -16.15
C VAL A 312 -3.93 -33.82 -16.73
N LEU A 313 -5.24 -33.80 -16.48
CA LEU A 313 -6.08 -32.67 -16.85
C LEU A 313 -5.53 -31.46 -16.09
N GLY A 314 -5.12 -30.43 -16.83
CA GLY A 314 -4.52 -29.22 -16.25
C GLY A 314 -3.00 -29.11 -16.30
N PHE A 315 -2.27 -30.03 -16.96
CA PHE A 315 -0.85 -29.81 -17.31
C PHE A 315 -0.61 -29.68 -18.83
N PRO A 316 0.05 -28.61 -19.31
CA PRO A 316 0.54 -27.47 -18.53
C PRO A 316 -0.61 -26.63 -17.95
N PRO A 317 -0.39 -25.98 -16.78
CA PRO A 317 -1.40 -25.12 -16.19
C PRO A 317 -1.83 -24.05 -17.19
N ARG A 318 -3.14 -23.81 -17.28
CA ARG A 318 -3.68 -22.75 -18.12
C ARG A 318 -3.14 -21.41 -17.66
N ARG A 319 -3.05 -20.46 -18.59
CA ARG A 319 -2.63 -19.08 -18.26
C ARG A 319 -3.57 -18.51 -17.20
N ALA A 320 -2.99 -18.14 -16.06
CA ALA A 320 -3.66 -17.40 -15.00
C ALA A 320 -4.16 -16.06 -15.56
N SER A 321 -5.40 -15.70 -15.23
CA SER A 321 -5.97 -14.38 -15.54
C SER A 321 -6.94 -13.98 -14.45
N TYR A 322 -7.00 -12.67 -14.16
CA TYR A 322 -7.94 -12.12 -13.19
C TYR A 322 -9.29 -11.86 -13.86
N SER A 323 -10.36 -11.83 -13.06
CA SER A 323 -11.69 -11.38 -13.48
C SER A 323 -11.68 -9.88 -13.77
N CYS A 324 -12.68 -9.42 -14.52
CA CYS A 324 -13.00 -7.99 -14.49
C CYS A 324 -13.43 -7.60 -13.07
N LEU A 325 -13.20 -6.35 -12.72
CA LEU A 325 -13.56 -5.73 -11.46
C LEU A 325 -15.05 -5.95 -11.18
N GLN A 326 -15.33 -6.58 -10.05
CA GLN A 326 -16.67 -6.79 -9.51
C GLN A 326 -16.91 -5.80 -8.40
N MET A 327 -18.04 -5.09 -8.43
CA MET A 327 -18.34 -4.06 -7.43
C MET A 327 -19.82 -4.03 -7.03
N ASN A 328 -20.07 -4.09 -5.72
CA ASN A 328 -21.34 -3.70 -5.12
C ASN A 328 -21.28 -2.22 -4.70
N GLY A 329 -21.59 -1.33 -5.64
CA GLY A 329 -21.47 0.12 -5.43
C GLY A 329 -22.29 0.67 -4.25
N LYS A 330 -23.42 0.04 -3.92
CA LYS A 330 -24.26 0.44 -2.79
C LYS A 330 -23.55 0.20 -1.46
N GLU A 331 -22.98 -0.99 -1.27
CA GLU A 331 -22.29 -1.33 -0.03
C GLU A 331 -20.94 -0.59 0.09
N VAL A 332 -20.22 -0.40 -1.02
CA VAL A 332 -19.01 0.44 -1.05
C VAL A 332 -19.32 1.90 -0.70
N PHE A 333 -20.41 2.47 -1.22
CA PHE A 333 -20.85 3.83 -0.85
C PHE A 333 -21.16 3.93 0.64
N ARG A 334 -21.96 3.00 1.19
CA ARG A 334 -22.35 3.00 2.61
C ARG A 334 -21.15 2.85 3.54
N PHE A 335 -20.19 2.01 3.16
CA PHE A 335 -18.92 1.88 3.84
C PHE A 335 -18.18 3.22 3.86
N ALA A 336 -17.94 3.83 2.69
CA ALA A 336 -17.13 5.04 2.56
C ALA A 336 -17.69 6.21 3.37
N VAL A 337 -18.99 6.52 3.23
CA VAL A 337 -19.63 7.65 3.93
C VAL A 337 -19.70 7.47 5.44
N ARG A 338 -19.51 6.24 5.94
CA ARG A 338 -19.45 5.95 7.38
C ARG A 338 -18.03 6.05 7.91
N VAL A 339 -17.07 5.35 7.30
CA VAL A 339 -15.74 5.15 7.88
C VAL A 339 -14.78 6.32 7.59
N VAL A 340 -14.94 7.01 6.45
CA VAL A 340 -14.03 8.08 6.07
C VAL A 340 -14.13 9.28 7.03
N PRO A 341 -15.34 9.80 7.37
CA PRO A 341 -15.44 10.86 8.37
C PRO A 341 -14.85 10.45 9.72
N GLN A 342 -15.11 9.22 10.18
CA GLN A 342 -14.60 8.70 11.45
C GLN A 342 -13.08 8.65 11.48
N SER A 343 -12.45 8.19 10.40
CA SER A 343 -11.00 8.12 10.27
C SER A 343 -10.37 9.51 10.28
N ILE A 344 -10.97 10.47 9.54
CA ILE A 344 -10.47 11.85 9.52
C ILE A 344 -10.67 12.54 10.88
N GLU A 345 -11.83 12.37 11.53
CA GLU A 345 -12.10 12.87 12.88
C GLU A 345 -11.08 12.33 13.89
N TYR A 346 -10.74 11.04 13.81
CA TYR A 346 -9.69 10.43 14.64
C TYR A 346 -8.31 11.04 14.36
N SER A 347 -7.93 11.17 13.09
CA SER A 347 -6.65 11.77 12.71
C SER A 347 -6.54 13.23 13.16
N LEU A 348 -7.60 14.04 13.02
CA LEU A 348 -7.67 15.41 13.52
C LEU A 348 -7.48 15.47 15.05
N ALA A 349 -8.19 14.61 15.79
CA ALA A 349 -8.05 14.53 17.24
C ALA A 349 -6.62 14.17 17.65
N LYS A 350 -5.99 13.22 16.95
CA LYS A 350 -4.58 12.83 17.18
C LYS A 350 -3.60 13.95 16.84
N ALA A 351 -3.91 14.81 15.87
CA ALA A 351 -3.14 16.01 15.55
C ALA A 351 -3.41 17.19 16.51
N GLY A 352 -4.41 17.09 17.39
CA GLY A 352 -4.85 18.18 18.25
C GLY A 352 -5.51 19.33 17.48
N LEU A 353 -6.10 19.05 16.33
CA LEU A 353 -6.68 20.05 15.43
C LEU A 353 -8.21 19.98 15.39
N PRO A 354 -8.92 21.12 15.40
CA PRO A 354 -10.35 21.14 15.14
C PRO A 354 -10.63 21.00 13.63
N ALA A 355 -11.81 20.49 13.26
CA ALA A 355 -12.20 20.37 11.84
C ALA A 355 -12.19 21.72 11.09
N SER A 356 -12.45 22.83 11.78
CA SER A 356 -12.41 24.18 11.22
C SER A 356 -11.00 24.66 10.82
N SER A 357 -9.95 23.93 11.18
CA SER A 357 -8.56 24.23 10.76
C SER A 357 -8.20 23.60 9.41
N ILE A 358 -9.09 22.79 8.81
CA ILE A 358 -8.87 22.22 7.49
C ILE A 358 -9.07 23.31 6.44
N ASP A 359 -8.05 23.55 5.62
CA ASP A 359 -8.17 24.40 4.44
C ASP A 359 -8.74 23.61 3.25
N TRP A 360 -8.37 22.32 3.14
CA TRP A 360 -8.79 21.46 2.03
C TRP A 360 -9.14 20.03 2.46
N LEU A 361 -10.28 19.56 1.99
CA LEU A 361 -10.67 18.14 2.03
C LEU A 361 -10.30 17.47 0.70
N LEU A 362 -9.40 16.50 0.75
CA LEU A 362 -8.88 15.79 -0.42
C LEU A 362 -9.13 14.28 -0.31
N LEU A 363 -10.24 13.83 -0.85
CA LEU A 363 -10.63 12.42 -0.79
C LEU A 363 -10.23 11.66 -2.05
N HIS A 364 -10.17 10.34 -1.95
CA HIS A 364 -10.18 9.47 -3.11
C HIS A 364 -11.37 9.82 -4.04
N GLN A 365 -11.06 10.09 -5.31
CA GLN A 365 -12.02 10.53 -6.32
C GLN A 365 -12.81 9.32 -6.84
N ALA A 366 -13.68 8.75 -6.01
CA ALA A 366 -14.47 7.57 -6.38
C ALA A 366 -15.77 7.93 -7.11
N ASN A 367 -16.49 8.90 -6.54
CA ASN A 367 -17.83 9.32 -6.94
C ASN A 367 -18.14 10.65 -6.24
N GLN A 368 -18.64 11.66 -6.96
CA GLN A 368 -18.89 12.98 -6.41
C GLN A 368 -19.84 12.95 -5.20
N ARG A 369 -20.83 12.05 -5.21
CA ARG A 369 -21.79 11.89 -4.11
C ARG A 369 -21.14 11.42 -2.82
N ILE A 370 -20.03 10.68 -2.89
CA ILE A 370 -19.27 10.29 -1.68
C ILE A 370 -18.55 11.51 -1.13
N LEU A 371 -17.91 12.31 -2.00
CA LEU A 371 -17.25 13.55 -1.60
C LEU A 371 -18.24 14.50 -0.92
N ASP A 372 -19.41 14.71 -1.53
CA ASP A 372 -20.46 15.59 -1.01
C ASP A 372 -21.04 15.07 0.32
N ALA A 373 -21.24 13.76 0.45
CA ALA A 373 -21.76 13.17 1.68
C ALA A 373 -20.76 13.27 2.84
N VAL A 374 -19.48 13.03 2.57
CA VAL A 374 -18.41 13.17 3.57
C VAL A 374 -18.23 14.62 3.98
N SER A 375 -18.16 15.55 3.03
CA SER A 375 -18.02 16.98 3.33
C SER A 375 -19.19 17.50 4.17
N THR A 376 -20.43 17.13 3.81
CA THR A 376 -21.64 17.46 4.58
C THR A 376 -21.58 16.89 5.99
N ARG A 377 -21.20 15.62 6.16
CA ARG A 377 -21.11 14.96 7.47
C ARG A 377 -20.03 15.58 8.38
N MET A 378 -18.98 16.12 7.76
CA MET A 378 -17.89 16.82 8.44
C MET A 378 -18.11 18.33 8.57
N GLN A 379 -19.21 18.86 8.01
CA GLN A 379 -19.52 20.29 7.97
C GLN A 379 -18.42 21.13 7.29
N ILE A 380 -17.78 20.57 6.27
CA ILE A 380 -16.77 21.25 5.45
C ILE A 380 -17.48 21.84 4.22
N PRO A 381 -17.39 23.16 3.97
CA PRO A 381 -17.94 23.80 2.79
C PRO A 381 -17.48 23.16 1.47
N SER A 382 -18.35 23.12 0.46
CA SER A 382 -18.06 22.45 -0.80
C SER A 382 -16.90 23.10 -1.57
N GLU A 383 -16.68 24.41 -1.39
CA GLU A 383 -15.56 25.15 -1.94
C GLU A 383 -14.20 24.75 -1.36
N GLN A 384 -14.16 24.10 -0.19
CA GLN A 384 -12.97 23.54 0.42
C GLN A 384 -12.73 22.07 0.03
N VAL A 385 -13.58 21.50 -0.83
CA VAL A 385 -13.43 20.12 -1.33
C VAL A 385 -12.69 20.14 -2.66
N ILE A 386 -11.55 19.46 -2.72
CA ILE A 386 -10.82 19.28 -3.98
C ILE A 386 -11.48 18.15 -4.78
N SER A 387 -12.00 18.49 -5.96
CA SER A 387 -12.54 17.52 -6.91
C SER A 387 -12.09 17.82 -8.34
N ASN A 388 -11.59 16.80 -9.02
CA ASN A 388 -11.33 16.80 -10.46
C ASN A 388 -11.97 15.58 -11.16
N LEU A 389 -12.82 14.85 -10.44
CA LEU A 389 -13.47 13.61 -10.86
C LEU A 389 -14.16 13.73 -12.23
N ALA A 390 -14.76 14.88 -12.52
CA ALA A 390 -15.44 15.15 -13.79
C ALA A 390 -14.55 14.97 -15.03
N ASN A 391 -13.24 15.15 -14.88
CA ASN A 391 -12.28 15.15 -15.99
C ASN A 391 -11.60 13.79 -16.21
N TYR A 392 -11.49 12.99 -15.15
CA TYR A 392 -10.64 11.79 -15.13
C TYR A 392 -11.39 10.51 -14.76
N GLY A 393 -12.54 10.62 -14.11
CA GLY A 393 -13.15 9.49 -13.44
C GLY A 393 -12.33 9.02 -12.23
N ASN A 394 -12.65 7.82 -11.76
CA ASN A 394 -11.94 7.16 -10.66
C ASN A 394 -10.62 6.57 -11.16
N THR A 395 -9.51 7.20 -10.78
CA THR A 395 -8.14 6.78 -11.12
C THR A 395 -7.43 6.03 -9.99
N SER A 396 -8.21 5.44 -9.08
CA SER A 396 -7.75 4.63 -7.94
C SER A 396 -6.61 5.27 -7.15
N ALA A 397 -5.44 4.62 -6.97
CA ALA A 397 -4.32 5.17 -6.23
C ALA A 397 -3.79 6.49 -6.83
N GLY A 398 -3.98 6.72 -8.14
CA GLY A 398 -3.61 7.97 -8.80
C GLY A 398 -4.51 9.15 -8.46
N SER A 399 -5.69 8.94 -7.85
CA SER A 399 -6.70 10.01 -7.73
C SER A 399 -6.30 11.16 -6.82
N ILE A 400 -5.73 10.83 -5.65
CA ILE A 400 -5.35 11.83 -4.64
C ILE A 400 -4.15 12.65 -5.11
N PRO A 401 -3.03 12.06 -5.56
CA PRO A 401 -1.89 12.85 -5.99
C PRO A 401 -2.16 13.63 -7.28
N LEU A 402 -2.99 13.12 -8.20
CA LEU A 402 -3.44 13.87 -9.38
C LEU A 402 -4.23 15.13 -8.99
N ALA A 403 -5.22 14.97 -8.10
CA ALA A 403 -6.03 16.10 -7.65
C ALA A 403 -5.23 17.11 -6.82
N LEU A 404 -4.26 16.65 -6.02
CA LEU A 404 -3.34 17.52 -5.29
C LEU A 404 -2.47 18.35 -6.25
N ASP A 405 -1.87 17.71 -7.25
CA ASP A 405 -1.01 18.39 -8.23
C ASP A 405 -1.75 19.51 -8.97
N GLU A 406 -2.98 19.24 -9.44
CA GLU A 406 -3.80 20.26 -10.09
C GLU A 406 -4.18 21.41 -9.13
N ALA A 407 -4.51 21.09 -7.87
CA ALA A 407 -4.89 22.09 -6.88
C ALA A 407 -3.70 22.98 -6.48
N VAL A 408 -2.49 22.42 -6.39
CA VAL A 408 -1.26 23.16 -6.12
C VAL A 408 -0.89 24.04 -7.33
N ARG A 409 -0.87 23.47 -8.54
CA ARG A 409 -0.49 24.22 -9.76
C ARG A 409 -1.49 25.30 -10.14
N SER A 410 -2.77 25.15 -9.78
CA SER A 410 -3.78 26.20 -9.95
C SER A 410 -3.74 27.29 -8.88
N GLY A 411 -2.88 27.16 -7.87
CA GLY A 411 -2.72 28.13 -6.78
C GLY A 411 -3.83 28.08 -5.71
N LYS A 412 -4.71 27.06 -5.74
CA LYS A 412 -5.73 26.83 -4.71
C LYS A 412 -5.08 26.38 -3.40
N VAL A 413 -4.26 25.33 -3.49
CA VAL A 413 -3.44 24.85 -2.36
C VAL A 413 -2.16 25.67 -2.32
N LYS A 414 -1.83 26.22 -1.15
CA LYS A 414 -0.65 27.06 -0.91
C LYS A 414 0.18 26.48 0.23
N PRO A 415 1.49 26.78 0.30
CA PRO A 415 2.32 26.39 1.43
C PRO A 415 1.69 26.79 2.77
N GLY A 416 1.75 25.90 3.76
CA GLY A 416 1.15 26.05 5.08
C GLY A 416 -0.32 25.61 5.19
N HIS A 417 -1.04 25.40 4.08
CA HIS A 417 -2.42 24.93 4.15
C HIS A 417 -2.50 23.52 4.74
N THR A 418 -3.47 23.30 5.63
CA THR A 418 -3.78 22.01 6.26
C THR A 418 -4.77 21.24 5.40
N ILE A 419 -4.38 20.03 5.01
CA ILE A 419 -5.16 19.15 4.15
C ILE A 419 -5.55 17.90 4.94
N ALA A 420 -6.84 17.61 4.97
CA ALA A 420 -7.36 16.33 5.41
C ALA A 420 -7.54 15.42 4.19
N ALA A 421 -6.72 14.39 4.07
CA ALA A 421 -6.80 13.45 2.96
C ALA A 421 -7.21 12.05 3.41
N ALA A 422 -8.00 11.36 2.58
CA ALA A 422 -8.37 9.98 2.86
C ALA A 422 -8.57 9.15 1.59
N GLY A 423 -8.02 7.94 1.61
CA GLY A 423 -8.16 6.93 0.58
C GLY A 423 -8.96 5.74 1.11
N PHE A 424 -9.81 5.15 0.27
CA PHE A 424 -10.69 4.04 0.64
C PHE A 424 -11.04 3.22 -0.59
N GLY A 425 -11.09 1.90 -0.49
CA GLY A 425 -11.40 1.03 -1.63
C GLY A 425 -11.25 -0.45 -1.33
N ALA A 426 -10.88 -1.22 -2.35
CA ALA A 426 -10.80 -2.68 -2.30
C ALA A 426 -9.95 -3.20 -1.13
N GLY A 427 -10.32 -4.37 -0.60
CA GLY A 427 -9.74 -4.95 0.62
C GLY A 427 -10.79 -5.49 1.61
N LEU A 428 -11.76 -4.69 2.13
CA LEU A 428 -11.79 -3.23 2.01
C LEU A 428 -10.70 -2.60 2.88
N THR A 429 -10.05 -1.57 2.36
CA THR A 429 -8.98 -0.83 3.04
C THR A 429 -9.32 0.65 3.05
N TRP A 430 -8.93 1.35 4.12
CA TRP A 430 -9.03 2.80 4.17
C TRP A 430 -7.96 3.39 5.08
N ALA A 431 -7.61 4.63 4.79
CA ALA A 431 -6.68 5.41 5.58
C ALA A 431 -6.97 6.89 5.45
N SER A 432 -6.64 7.64 6.49
CA SER A 432 -6.62 9.10 6.48
C SER A 432 -5.29 9.64 6.98
N THR A 433 -4.96 10.85 6.55
CA THR A 433 -3.82 11.62 7.05
C THR A 433 -4.16 13.10 7.08
N ILE A 434 -3.66 13.78 8.11
CA ILE A 434 -3.67 15.25 8.18
C ILE A 434 -2.25 15.72 7.92
N PHE A 435 -2.08 16.56 6.91
CA PHE A 435 -0.78 17.12 6.57
C PHE A 435 -0.85 18.59 6.20
N ARG A 436 0.28 19.28 6.31
CA ARG A 436 0.50 20.63 5.78
C ARG A 436 1.25 20.53 4.47
N TRP A 437 0.79 21.26 3.46
CA TRP A 437 1.48 21.36 2.18
C TRP A 437 2.65 22.35 2.26
N GLY A 438 3.79 22.03 1.65
CA GLY A 438 4.95 22.93 1.54
C GLY A 438 5.92 22.87 2.70
#